data_AF-A0A0Q9U8D2-F1
#
_entry.id   AF-A0A0Q9U8D2-F1
#
_cell.length_a   1.000
_cell.length_b   1.000
_cell.length_c   1.000
_cell.angle_alpha   90.00
_cell.angle_beta   90.00
_cell.angle_gamma   90.00
#
_symmetry.space_group_name_H-M   'P 1'
#
loop_
_entity.id
_entity.type
_entity.pdbx_description
1 polymer ?
#
loop_
_entity_poly.entity_id
_entity_poly.type
_entity_poly.pdbx_seq_one_letter_code
_entity_poly.pdbx_strand_id
1 'polypeptide(L)'
;MTATTAVAPPEVTARRRSWRPALGTPRRVFDTTFSGVGLTVAAWFFALSLLPSLLPRGAMVQGIASGVTVMIGYGIGAGTQALWRYLGIPSVPGRARRILVAIFVGLGLWAAVFTGWRQVGWQNEIRTLYGMEPASPTQWPVVIGLTVLLAVLILVVARSLRLLFRTVFRWLGRRLPRRVAVVVGSAVLLALIWSLLTGVLVNGFFAVANNTFAPRDTLIAEDMNRPQVPERSGSPQSLSTWDLLGRQGRYFVGGGPTVAELDAANGGGAKEPIRVYAGLRSAETVQGRADVVLAELKRTGAFDRKILVVATTTGTGFLDQNGTDPLEFLWNGDTAIAGVQYSYLPSWISLLADQDAVRETSRVVFDTIDQYWSTLPEASRPKLYLYGLSLGSFGVESIRPRSTSSTSRSTAP
;
A
#
# COMPACT_ATOMS: atom_id res chain seq x y z
N MET A 1 -50.36 38.59 -60.54
CA MET A 1 -49.63 37.31 -60.49
C MET A 1 -48.14 37.60 -60.41
N THR A 2 -47.46 36.93 -59.47
CA THR A 2 -46.02 36.53 -59.46
C THR A 2 -44.95 37.63 -59.47
N ALA A 3 -43.88 37.61 -58.68
CA ALA A 3 -43.40 36.64 -57.69
C ALA A 3 -42.39 37.34 -56.74
N THR A 4 -42.56 37.09 -55.44
CA THR A 4 -41.65 37.49 -54.37
C THR A 4 -40.41 36.61 -54.39
N THR A 5 -39.23 37.21 -54.52
CA THR A 5 -37.92 36.51 -54.46
C THR A 5 -37.60 36.17 -53.00
N ALA A 6 -37.71 34.89 -52.65
CA ALA A 6 -37.35 34.38 -51.34
C ALA A 6 -35.81 34.25 -51.23
N VAL A 7 -35.22 34.94 -50.24
CA VAL A 7 -33.82 34.80 -49.85
C VAL A 7 -33.66 33.50 -49.05
N ALA A 8 -32.83 32.58 -49.55
CA ALA A 8 -32.51 31.34 -48.86
C ALA A 8 -31.69 31.60 -47.57
N PRO A 9 -31.97 30.90 -46.46
CA PRO A 9 -31.21 31.07 -45.22
C PRO A 9 -29.81 30.42 -45.34
N PRO A 10 -28.81 30.88 -44.58
CA PRO A 10 -27.46 30.33 -44.65
C PRO A 10 -27.44 28.89 -44.13
N GLU A 11 -26.86 27.98 -44.92
CA GLU A 11 -26.55 26.61 -44.49
C GLU A 11 -25.60 26.64 -43.28
N VAL A 12 -26.17 26.43 -42.10
CA VAL A 12 -25.39 26.07 -40.91
C VAL A 12 -24.91 24.64 -41.12
N THR A 13 -23.73 24.50 -41.73
CA THR A 13 -23.02 23.22 -41.77
C THR A 13 -22.65 22.82 -40.34
N ALA A 14 -23.53 22.04 -39.71
CA ALA A 14 -23.25 21.35 -38.48
C ALA A 14 -22.04 20.45 -38.71
N ARG A 15 -20.85 20.90 -38.26
CA ARG A 15 -19.64 20.07 -38.23
C ARG A 15 -19.97 18.79 -37.46
N ARG A 16 -20.23 17.71 -38.19
CA ARG A 16 -20.27 16.35 -37.63
C ARG A 16 -18.96 16.17 -36.87
N ARG A 17 -19.02 16.16 -35.53
CA ARG A 17 -17.89 15.83 -34.66
C ARG A 17 -17.52 14.39 -34.95
N SER A 18 -16.60 14.18 -35.88
CA SER A 18 -16.02 12.86 -36.09
C SER A 18 -15.39 12.40 -34.78
N TRP A 19 -15.82 11.25 -34.28
CA TRP A 19 -15.28 10.57 -33.11
C TRP A 19 -13.89 10.00 -33.45
N ARG A 20 -12.95 10.89 -33.79
CA ARG A 20 -11.59 10.55 -34.18
C ARG A 20 -10.64 11.10 -33.12
N PRO A 21 -9.85 10.26 -32.43
CA PRO A 21 -8.87 10.76 -31.50
C PRO A 21 -7.86 11.63 -32.24
N ALA A 22 -7.62 12.83 -31.72
CA ALA A 22 -6.75 13.83 -32.35
C ALA A 22 -5.54 14.15 -31.48
N LEU A 23 -4.39 14.42 -32.09
CA LEU A 23 -3.18 14.81 -31.34
C LEU A 23 -3.28 16.29 -30.94
N GLY A 24 -3.22 16.60 -29.65
CA GLY A 24 -3.42 17.98 -29.19
C GLY A 24 -3.37 18.18 -27.68
N THR A 25 -3.81 19.36 -27.24
CA THR A 25 -4.02 19.65 -25.81
C THR A 25 -5.52 19.67 -25.53
N PRO A 26 -6.02 18.84 -24.59
CA PRO A 26 -7.44 18.83 -24.27
C PRO A 26 -7.88 20.14 -23.64
N ARG A 27 -9.07 20.59 -24.04
CA ARG A 27 -9.74 21.80 -23.53
C ARG A 27 -10.84 21.45 -22.53
N ARG A 28 -11.47 20.28 -22.68
CA ARG A 28 -12.50 19.72 -21.79
C ARG A 28 -12.07 18.35 -21.25
N VAL A 29 -12.75 17.89 -20.21
CA VAL A 29 -12.46 16.61 -19.53
C VAL A 29 -12.62 15.43 -20.49
N PHE A 30 -13.71 15.39 -21.24
CA PHE A 30 -14.06 14.30 -22.16
C PHE A 30 -13.57 14.51 -23.60
N ASP A 31 -12.61 15.43 -23.84
CA ASP A 31 -12.09 15.63 -25.19
C ASP A 31 -11.28 14.40 -25.65
N THR A 32 -11.52 13.89 -26.85
CA THR A 32 -10.73 12.80 -27.46
C THR A 32 -9.37 13.27 -27.98
N THR A 33 -8.80 14.31 -27.38
CA THR A 33 -7.49 14.84 -27.76
C THR A 33 -6.39 14.35 -26.82
N PHE A 34 -5.31 13.81 -27.38
CA PHE A 34 -4.25 13.18 -26.61
C PHE A 34 -2.87 13.72 -26.99
N SER A 35 -1.93 13.67 -26.03
CA SER A 35 -0.52 13.88 -26.30
C SER A 35 0.02 12.71 -27.12
N GLY A 36 0.69 13.00 -28.24
CA GLY A 36 1.30 11.96 -29.07
C GLY A 36 2.45 11.25 -28.35
N VAL A 37 3.33 12.02 -27.70
CA VAL A 37 4.42 11.48 -26.88
C VAL A 37 3.85 10.72 -25.67
N GLY A 38 2.80 11.25 -25.04
CA GLY A 38 2.08 10.55 -23.97
C GLY A 38 1.54 9.20 -24.41
N LEU A 39 0.90 9.09 -25.58
CA LEU A 39 0.42 7.81 -26.11
C LEU A 39 1.57 6.85 -26.42
N THR A 40 2.67 7.34 -26.99
CA THR A 40 3.86 6.52 -27.25
C THR A 40 4.42 5.91 -25.97
N VAL A 41 4.68 6.75 -24.95
CA VAL A 41 5.25 6.27 -23.69
C VAL A 41 4.27 5.36 -22.96
N ALA A 42 2.96 5.67 -22.99
CA ALA A 42 1.93 4.81 -22.43
C ALA A 42 1.90 3.39 -23.03
N ALA A 43 2.05 3.28 -24.36
CA ALA A 43 2.10 1.98 -25.03
C ALA A 43 3.31 1.13 -24.60
N TRP A 44 4.48 1.76 -24.48
CA TRP A 44 5.68 1.08 -23.94
C TRP A 44 5.52 0.70 -22.48
N PHE A 45 4.94 1.56 -21.66
CA PHE A 45 4.68 1.27 -20.25
C PHE A 45 3.69 0.13 -20.06
N PHE A 46 2.73 -0.05 -20.98
CA PHE A 46 1.88 -1.23 -21.01
C PHE A 46 2.69 -2.51 -21.28
N ALA A 47 3.61 -2.48 -22.25
CA ALA A 47 4.50 -3.62 -22.48
C ALA A 47 5.37 -3.94 -21.24
N LEU A 48 5.88 -2.90 -20.57
CA LEU A 48 6.66 -3.05 -19.34
C LEU A 48 5.85 -3.65 -18.18
N SER A 49 4.56 -3.32 -18.05
CA SER A 49 3.73 -3.87 -16.97
C SER A 49 3.49 -5.38 -17.11
N LEU A 50 3.68 -5.92 -18.31
CA LEU A 50 3.53 -7.33 -18.67
C LEU A 50 4.84 -8.14 -18.54
N LEU A 51 5.94 -7.50 -18.16
CA LEU A 51 7.21 -8.19 -17.88
C LEU A 51 7.07 -9.16 -16.69
N PRO A 52 8.01 -10.13 -16.55
CA PRO A 52 7.98 -11.12 -15.48
C PRO A 52 7.92 -10.44 -14.10
N SER A 53 7.09 -10.96 -13.20
CA SER A 53 7.08 -10.58 -11.78
C SER A 53 7.52 -11.75 -10.92
N LEU A 54 8.10 -11.48 -9.75
CA LEU A 54 8.47 -12.51 -8.78
C LEU A 54 7.27 -13.24 -8.17
N LEU A 55 6.11 -12.57 -8.12
CA LEU A 55 4.86 -13.14 -7.59
C LEU A 55 3.88 -13.46 -8.73
N PRO A 56 3.12 -14.57 -8.60
CA PRO A 56 2.03 -14.87 -9.52
C PRO A 56 0.94 -13.80 -9.37
N ARG A 57 0.58 -13.16 -10.49
CA ARG A 57 -0.45 -12.10 -10.51
C ARG A 57 -1.76 -12.66 -11.08
N GLY A 58 -2.85 -12.52 -10.32
CA GLY A 58 -4.20 -12.75 -10.83
C GLY A 58 -4.61 -11.70 -11.87
N ALA A 59 -5.61 -12.01 -12.69
CA ALA A 59 -6.08 -11.13 -13.77
C ALA A 59 -6.47 -9.72 -13.30
N MET A 60 -7.14 -9.62 -12.15
CA MET A 60 -7.55 -8.34 -11.56
C MET A 60 -6.35 -7.47 -11.19
N VAL A 61 -5.41 -8.05 -10.44
CA VAL A 61 -4.19 -7.35 -9.99
C VAL A 61 -3.36 -6.90 -11.19
N GLN A 62 -3.22 -7.74 -12.21
CA GLN A 62 -2.50 -7.40 -13.44
C GLN A 62 -3.17 -6.24 -14.19
N GLY A 63 -4.50 -6.26 -14.32
CA GLY A 63 -5.26 -5.18 -14.97
C GLY A 63 -5.13 -3.85 -14.23
N ILE A 64 -5.19 -3.89 -12.89
CA ILE A 64 -4.99 -2.71 -12.04
C ILE A 64 -3.58 -2.13 -12.22
N ALA A 65 -2.56 -2.98 -12.07
CA ALA A 65 -1.16 -2.59 -12.21
C ALA A 65 -0.87 -1.99 -13.61
N SER A 66 -1.41 -2.60 -14.66
CA SER A 66 -1.23 -2.14 -16.03
C SER A 66 -1.92 -0.79 -16.27
N GLY A 67 -3.15 -0.59 -15.76
CA GLY A 67 -3.87 0.68 -15.87
C GLY A 67 -3.12 1.85 -15.22
N VAL A 68 -2.56 1.63 -14.03
CA VAL A 68 -1.73 2.62 -13.33
C VAL A 68 -0.45 2.91 -14.12
N THR A 69 0.26 1.86 -14.56
CA THR A 69 1.53 1.98 -15.28
C THR A 69 1.37 2.72 -16.61
N VAL A 70 0.32 2.41 -17.37
CA VAL A 70 -0.07 3.13 -18.60
C VAL A 70 -0.24 4.63 -18.33
N MET A 71 -0.89 5.00 -17.23
CA MET A 71 -1.14 6.40 -16.91
C MET A 71 0.08 7.14 -16.38
N ILE A 72 0.99 6.45 -15.69
CA ILE A 72 2.33 6.99 -15.36
C ILE A 72 3.07 7.30 -16.67
N GLY A 73 3.14 6.33 -17.59
CA GLY A 73 3.77 6.53 -18.89
C GLY A 73 3.14 7.67 -19.68
N TYR A 74 1.82 7.74 -19.73
CA TYR A 74 1.10 8.85 -20.36
C TYR A 74 1.44 10.20 -19.72
N GLY A 75 1.45 10.26 -18.39
CA GLY A 75 1.77 11.45 -17.60
C GLY A 75 3.17 11.98 -17.89
N ILE A 76 4.17 11.08 -17.87
CA ILE A 76 5.56 11.39 -18.21
C ILE A 76 5.64 11.91 -19.64
N GLY A 77 5.13 11.16 -20.62
CA GLY A 77 5.22 11.56 -22.03
C GLY A 77 4.49 12.88 -22.33
N ALA A 78 3.32 13.10 -21.72
CA ALA A 78 2.58 14.35 -21.86
C ALA A 78 3.27 15.53 -21.16
N GLY A 79 3.87 15.30 -19.99
CA GLY A 79 4.66 16.26 -19.23
C GLY A 79 5.92 16.68 -19.99
N THR A 80 6.71 15.72 -20.48
CA THR A 80 7.87 15.97 -21.33
C THR A 80 7.49 16.74 -22.59
N GLN A 81 6.38 16.37 -23.25
CA GLN A 81 5.91 17.14 -24.41
C GLN A 81 5.46 18.56 -24.06
N ALA A 82 4.96 18.80 -22.84
CA ALA A 82 4.61 20.13 -22.38
C ALA A 82 5.86 20.96 -22.07
N LEU A 83 6.86 20.37 -21.41
CA LEU A 83 8.15 20.99 -21.12
C LEU A 83 8.92 21.33 -22.41
N TRP A 84 8.98 20.41 -23.37
CA TRP A 84 9.61 20.62 -24.68
C TRP A 84 9.03 21.84 -25.40
N ARG A 85 7.69 21.99 -25.34
CA ARG A 85 6.98 23.14 -25.92
C ARG A 85 7.21 24.42 -25.11
N TYR A 86 7.31 24.33 -23.80
CA TYR A 86 7.62 25.46 -22.93
C TYR A 86 9.01 26.02 -23.19
N LEU A 87 10.00 25.16 -23.43
CA LEU A 87 11.38 25.53 -23.78
C LEU A 87 11.52 26.04 -25.23
N GLY A 88 10.45 26.09 -26.01
CA GLY A 88 10.47 26.57 -27.39
C GLY A 88 11.23 25.67 -28.36
N ILE A 89 11.54 24.43 -27.99
CA ILE A 89 12.32 23.53 -28.83
C ILE A 89 11.48 23.15 -30.07
N PRO A 90 12.02 23.28 -31.30
CA PRO A 90 11.31 22.94 -32.51
C PRO A 90 10.77 21.51 -32.48
N SER A 91 9.58 21.31 -33.04
CA SER A 91 8.94 20.01 -33.14
C SER A 91 8.52 19.74 -34.57
N VAL A 92 8.57 18.48 -34.99
CA VAL A 92 8.17 18.08 -36.33
C VAL A 92 6.71 18.50 -36.59
N PRO A 93 6.43 19.29 -37.63
CA PRO A 93 5.08 19.77 -37.91
C PRO A 93 4.23 18.76 -38.71
N GLY A 94 2.91 18.95 -38.68
CA GLY A 94 1.98 18.40 -39.67
C GLY A 94 1.85 16.87 -39.74
N ARG A 95 1.95 16.32 -40.96
CA ARG A 95 1.71 14.91 -41.28
C ARG A 95 2.84 14.00 -40.77
N ALA A 96 4.09 14.46 -40.85
CA ALA A 96 5.26 13.72 -40.40
C ALA A 96 5.18 13.36 -38.91
N ARG A 97 4.74 14.31 -38.06
CA ARG A 97 4.50 14.05 -36.63
C ARG A 97 3.45 12.97 -36.38
N ARG A 98 2.35 12.98 -37.16
CA ARG A 98 1.29 11.96 -37.03
C ARG A 98 1.81 10.58 -37.41
N ILE A 99 2.61 10.49 -38.46
CA ILE A 99 3.25 9.25 -38.91
C ILE A 99 4.22 8.74 -37.84
N LEU A 100 5.12 9.58 -37.34
CA LEU A 100 6.07 9.19 -36.29
C LEU A 100 5.36 8.69 -35.03
N VAL A 101 4.35 9.42 -34.55
CA VAL A 101 3.56 8.97 -33.38
C VAL A 101 2.86 7.64 -33.68
N ALA A 102 2.27 7.47 -34.86
CA ALA A 102 1.63 6.21 -35.24
C ALA A 102 2.62 5.04 -35.27
N ILE A 103 3.84 5.25 -35.81
CA ILE A 103 4.91 4.25 -35.82
C ILE A 103 5.30 3.88 -34.39
N PHE A 104 5.64 4.86 -33.55
CA PHE A 104 6.12 4.57 -32.19
C PHE A 104 5.04 4.00 -31.27
N VAL A 105 3.78 4.44 -31.41
CA VAL A 105 2.64 3.81 -30.71
C VAL A 105 2.46 2.39 -31.23
N GLY A 106 2.52 2.18 -32.55
CA GLY A 106 2.43 0.86 -33.16
C GLY A 106 3.51 -0.11 -32.65
N LEU A 107 4.75 0.37 -32.55
CA LEU A 107 5.87 -0.40 -31.97
C LEU A 107 5.65 -0.73 -30.49
N GLY A 108 5.15 0.22 -29.69
CA GLY A 108 4.81 -0.03 -28.29
C GLY A 108 3.66 -1.04 -28.12
N LEU A 109 2.63 -0.96 -28.97
CA LEU A 109 1.54 -1.93 -28.98
C LEU A 109 2.01 -3.32 -29.44
N TRP A 110 2.88 -3.37 -30.45
CA TRP A 110 3.50 -4.62 -30.88
C TRP A 110 4.33 -5.25 -29.75
N ALA A 111 5.13 -4.44 -29.04
CA ALA A 111 5.86 -4.90 -27.87
C ALA A 111 4.92 -5.42 -26.79
N ALA A 112 3.78 -4.74 -26.54
CA ALA A 112 2.80 -5.19 -25.56
C ALA A 112 2.13 -6.52 -25.92
N VAL A 113 1.81 -6.74 -27.20
CA VAL A 113 1.30 -8.03 -27.69
C VAL A 113 2.36 -9.12 -27.51
N PHE A 114 3.61 -8.84 -27.87
CA PHE A 114 4.72 -9.78 -27.70
C PHE A 114 4.96 -10.14 -26.23
N THR A 115 5.04 -9.14 -25.34
CA THR A 115 5.20 -9.36 -23.90
C THR A 115 3.99 -10.05 -23.30
N GLY A 116 2.77 -9.74 -23.73
CA GLY A 116 1.56 -10.41 -23.27
C GLY A 116 1.54 -11.88 -23.65
N TRP A 117 1.92 -12.21 -24.88
CA TRP A 117 2.05 -13.61 -25.29
C TRP A 117 3.09 -14.37 -24.43
N ARG A 118 4.24 -13.76 -24.15
CA ARG A 118 5.27 -14.33 -23.25
C ARG A 118 4.83 -14.40 -21.78
N GLN A 119 4.02 -13.45 -21.34
CA GLN A 119 3.57 -13.33 -19.95
C GLN A 119 2.82 -14.56 -19.48
N VAL A 120 2.04 -15.23 -20.35
CA VAL A 120 1.35 -16.47 -19.98
C VAL A 120 2.34 -17.57 -19.60
N GLY A 121 3.42 -17.74 -20.37
CA GLY A 121 4.49 -18.70 -20.06
C GLY A 121 5.21 -18.36 -18.75
N TRP A 122 5.68 -17.13 -18.61
CA TRP A 122 6.36 -16.65 -17.40
C TRP A 122 5.49 -16.79 -16.14
N GLN A 123 4.18 -16.52 -16.26
CA GLN A 123 3.25 -16.67 -15.16
C GLN A 123 2.95 -18.13 -14.82
N ASN A 124 2.95 -19.03 -15.80
CA ASN A 124 2.69 -20.45 -15.57
C ASN A 124 3.88 -21.16 -14.95
N GLU A 125 5.11 -20.78 -15.31
CA GLU A 125 6.32 -21.25 -14.62
C GLU A 125 6.27 -20.93 -13.12
N ILE A 126 5.95 -19.69 -12.76
CA ILE A 126 5.83 -19.27 -11.36
C ILE A 126 4.64 -19.92 -10.68
N ARG A 127 3.46 -19.97 -11.32
CA ARG A 127 2.29 -20.64 -10.74
C ARG A 127 2.55 -22.11 -10.43
N THR A 128 3.27 -22.80 -11.31
CA THR A 128 3.64 -24.21 -11.10
C THR A 128 4.58 -24.35 -9.89
N LEU A 129 5.56 -23.45 -9.73
CA LEU A 129 6.43 -23.42 -8.54
C LEU A 129 5.66 -23.19 -7.22
N TYR A 130 4.59 -22.40 -7.26
CA TYR A 130 3.74 -22.11 -6.10
C TYR A 130 2.56 -23.10 -5.95
N GLY A 131 2.51 -24.18 -6.74
CA GLY A 131 1.43 -25.18 -6.68
C GLY A 131 0.05 -24.64 -7.07
N MET A 132 0.00 -23.55 -7.85
CA MET A 132 -1.22 -22.90 -8.30
C MET A 132 -1.66 -23.40 -9.68
N GLU A 133 -2.96 -23.33 -9.95
CA GLU A 133 -3.48 -23.60 -11.29
C GLU A 133 -2.87 -22.66 -12.36
N PRO A 134 -2.55 -23.16 -13.56
CA PRO A 134 -2.03 -22.35 -14.65
C PRO A 134 -2.96 -21.19 -15.02
N ALA A 135 -2.37 -20.04 -15.33
CA ALA A 135 -3.10 -18.93 -15.94
C ALA A 135 -3.58 -19.33 -17.34
N SER A 136 -4.89 -19.18 -17.53
CA SER A 136 -5.53 -19.35 -18.83
C SER A 136 -5.49 -18.05 -19.65
N PRO A 137 -5.33 -18.13 -20.98
CA PRO A 137 -5.51 -16.99 -21.87
C PRO A 137 -6.89 -16.32 -21.77
N THR A 138 -7.89 -16.99 -21.20
CA THR A 138 -9.23 -16.41 -20.96
C THR A 138 -9.23 -15.24 -19.97
N GLN A 139 -8.12 -14.99 -19.27
CA GLN A 139 -7.95 -13.88 -18.33
C GLN A 139 -7.71 -12.53 -19.03
N TRP A 140 -7.27 -12.53 -20.30
CA TRP A 140 -6.92 -11.30 -21.05
C TRP A 140 -8.03 -10.25 -21.16
N PRO A 141 -9.31 -10.61 -21.42
CA PRO A 141 -10.41 -9.65 -21.44
C PRO A 141 -10.55 -8.88 -20.12
N VAL A 142 -10.37 -9.55 -18.98
CA VAL A 142 -10.41 -8.92 -17.65
C VAL A 142 -9.24 -7.96 -17.47
N VAL A 143 -8.02 -8.39 -17.82
CA VAL A 143 -6.81 -7.57 -17.74
C VAL A 143 -6.96 -6.30 -18.58
N ILE A 144 -7.36 -6.43 -19.85
CA ILE A 144 -7.53 -5.30 -20.77
C ILE A 144 -8.67 -4.40 -20.30
N GLY A 145 -9.82 -4.97 -19.92
CA GLY A 145 -10.97 -4.22 -19.44
C GLY A 145 -10.65 -3.36 -18.23
N LEU A 146 -9.99 -3.94 -17.21
CA LEU A 146 -9.58 -3.20 -16.01
C LEU A 146 -8.48 -2.17 -16.30
N THR A 147 -7.55 -2.49 -17.20
CA THR A 147 -6.50 -1.54 -17.63
C THR A 147 -7.13 -0.29 -18.24
N VAL A 148 -8.06 -0.47 -19.18
CA VAL A 148 -8.75 0.65 -19.85
C VAL A 148 -9.63 1.43 -18.86
N LEU A 149 -10.40 0.72 -18.02
CA LEU A 149 -11.27 1.34 -17.02
C LEU A 149 -10.47 2.26 -16.08
N LEU A 150 -9.38 1.76 -15.50
CA LEU A 150 -8.53 2.56 -14.62
C LEU A 150 -7.82 3.69 -15.35
N ALA A 151 -7.30 3.44 -16.55
CA ALA A 151 -6.65 4.49 -17.33
C ALA A 151 -7.61 5.64 -17.64
N VAL A 152 -8.84 5.33 -18.01
CA VAL A 152 -9.90 6.33 -18.24
C VAL A 152 -10.24 7.07 -16.94
N LEU A 153 -10.42 6.36 -15.83
CA LEU A 153 -10.75 6.97 -14.54
C LEU A 153 -9.67 7.98 -14.10
N ILE A 154 -8.41 7.54 -14.11
CA ILE A 154 -7.26 8.39 -13.74
C ILE A 154 -7.15 9.58 -14.69
N LEU A 155 -7.34 9.38 -16.00
CA LEU A 155 -7.29 10.45 -16.98
C LEU A 155 -8.42 11.48 -16.78
N VAL A 156 -9.64 11.04 -16.48
CA VAL A 156 -10.78 11.91 -16.17
C VAL A 156 -10.48 12.76 -14.95
N VAL A 157 -10.02 12.14 -13.85
CA VAL A 157 -9.62 12.86 -12.62
C VAL A 157 -8.53 13.89 -12.93
N ALA A 158 -7.46 13.48 -13.62
CA ALA A 158 -6.35 14.37 -13.95
C ALA A 158 -6.78 15.57 -14.82
N ARG A 159 -7.70 15.35 -15.78
CA ARG A 159 -8.23 16.43 -16.62
C ARG A 159 -9.20 17.33 -15.87
N SER A 160 -10.02 16.79 -14.98
CA SER A 160 -10.91 17.55 -14.10
C SER A 160 -10.11 18.49 -13.20
N LEU A 161 -9.05 17.98 -12.56
CA LEU A 161 -8.14 18.80 -11.76
C LEU A 161 -7.49 19.90 -12.61
N ARG A 162 -6.97 19.58 -13.79
CA ARG A 162 -6.38 20.57 -14.71
C ARG A 162 -7.38 21.65 -15.11
N LEU A 163 -8.63 21.28 -15.39
CA LEU A 163 -9.68 22.22 -15.73
C LEU A 163 -10.05 23.11 -14.54
N LEU A 164 -10.16 22.54 -13.35
CA LEU A 164 -10.40 23.27 -12.10
C LEU A 164 -9.30 24.31 -11.89
N PHE A 165 -8.02 23.90 -11.88
CA PHE A 165 -6.90 24.83 -11.76
C PHE A 165 -6.95 25.94 -12.80
N ARG A 166 -7.14 25.60 -14.08
CA ARG A 166 -7.25 26.61 -15.15
C ARG A 166 -8.42 27.57 -14.97
N THR A 167 -9.51 27.11 -14.38
CA THR A 167 -10.72 27.92 -14.16
C THR A 167 -10.52 28.85 -12.98
N VAL A 168 -9.96 28.35 -11.88
CA VAL A 168 -9.55 29.15 -10.72
C VAL A 168 -8.54 30.22 -11.12
N PHE A 169 -7.47 29.86 -11.84
CA PHE A 169 -6.47 30.83 -12.32
C PHE A 169 -7.06 31.89 -13.26
N ARG A 170 -7.97 31.51 -14.17
CA ARG A 170 -8.66 32.47 -15.05
C ARG A 170 -9.61 33.39 -14.28
N TRP A 171 -10.29 32.87 -13.27
CA TRP A 171 -11.20 33.65 -12.42
C TRP A 171 -10.41 34.62 -11.53
N LEU A 172 -9.34 34.16 -10.87
CA LEU A 172 -8.40 35.01 -10.13
C LEU A 172 -7.79 36.07 -11.04
N GLY A 173 -7.27 35.71 -12.22
CA GLY A 173 -6.63 36.65 -13.14
C GLY A 173 -7.58 37.68 -13.77
N ARG A 174 -8.90 37.43 -13.75
CA ARG A 174 -9.93 38.40 -14.16
C ARG A 174 -10.37 39.34 -13.04
N ARG A 175 -10.23 38.92 -11.78
CA ARG A 175 -10.69 39.67 -10.60
C ARG A 175 -9.54 40.39 -9.89
N LEU A 176 -8.30 39.94 -10.07
CA LEU A 176 -7.13 40.43 -9.34
C LEU A 176 -6.10 41.06 -10.29
N PRO A 177 -5.55 42.24 -9.95
CA PRO A 177 -4.38 42.78 -10.61
C PRO A 177 -3.22 41.79 -10.60
N ARG A 178 -2.39 41.78 -11.65
CA ARG A 178 -1.28 40.82 -11.85
C ARG A 178 -0.38 40.69 -10.61
N ARG A 179 -0.17 41.77 -9.86
CA ARG A 179 0.62 41.79 -8.62
C ARG A 179 -0.04 40.99 -7.49
N VAL A 180 -1.36 41.11 -7.32
CA VAL A 180 -2.11 40.37 -6.30
C VAL A 180 -2.22 38.89 -6.67
N ALA A 181 -2.36 38.55 -7.96
CA ALA A 181 -2.34 37.17 -8.41
C ALA A 181 -0.99 36.46 -8.13
N VAL A 182 0.13 37.18 -8.27
CA VAL A 182 1.46 36.67 -7.91
C VAL A 182 1.56 36.49 -6.39
N VAL A 183 1.15 37.47 -5.59
CA VAL A 183 1.20 37.35 -4.11
C VAL A 183 0.31 36.21 -3.61
N VAL A 184 -0.92 36.09 -4.10
CA VAL A 184 -1.84 35.00 -3.71
C VAL A 184 -1.31 33.65 -4.20
N GLY A 185 -0.79 33.57 -5.43
CA GLY A 185 -0.18 32.34 -5.95
C GLY A 185 1.04 31.90 -5.15
N SER A 186 1.92 32.84 -4.81
CA SER A 186 3.08 32.61 -3.94
C SER A 186 2.65 32.25 -2.52
N ALA A 187 1.63 32.89 -1.96
CA ALA A 187 1.11 32.57 -0.63
C ALA A 187 0.45 31.19 -0.59
N VAL A 188 -0.31 30.80 -1.62
CA VAL A 188 -0.87 29.45 -1.75
C VAL A 188 0.23 28.42 -1.92
N LEU A 189 1.25 28.70 -2.74
CA LEU A 189 2.39 27.81 -2.93
C LEU A 189 3.19 27.65 -1.63
N LEU A 190 3.48 28.74 -0.93
CA LEU A 190 4.15 28.75 0.37
C LEU A 190 3.30 28.06 1.43
N ALA A 191 1.98 28.24 1.43
CA ALA A 191 1.07 27.53 2.34
C ALA A 191 1.01 26.03 2.02
N LEU A 192 1.04 25.63 0.75
CA LEU A 192 1.14 24.23 0.34
C LEU A 192 2.47 23.63 0.79
N ILE A 193 3.59 24.31 0.49
CA ILE A 193 4.93 23.88 0.91
C ILE A 193 5.01 23.81 2.44
N TRP A 194 4.58 24.85 3.13
CA TRP A 194 4.49 24.88 4.60
C TRP A 194 3.63 23.74 5.12
N SER A 195 2.45 23.51 4.56
CA SER A 195 1.54 22.45 5.00
C SER A 195 2.04 21.04 4.69
N LEU A 196 2.88 20.87 3.66
CA LEU A 196 3.63 19.65 3.40
C LEU A 196 4.77 19.47 4.42
N LEU A 197 5.46 20.55 4.78
CA LEU A 197 6.58 20.54 5.73
C LEU A 197 6.14 20.41 7.20
N THR A 198 4.97 20.97 7.57
CA THR A 198 4.43 20.94 8.95
C THR A 198 3.47 19.79 9.21
N GLY A 199 3.18 18.96 8.21
CA GLY A 199 2.34 17.78 8.37
C GLY A 199 0.84 18.07 8.56
N VAL A 200 0.35 19.30 8.37
CA VAL A 200 -1.09 19.62 8.55
C VAL A 200 -1.98 18.92 7.51
N LEU A 201 -1.55 18.87 6.25
CA LEU A 201 -2.25 18.12 5.19
C LEU A 201 -2.24 16.61 5.48
N VAL A 202 -1.13 16.16 6.06
CA VAL A 202 -0.85 14.77 6.41
C VAL A 202 -1.74 14.36 7.60
N ASN A 203 -1.79 15.15 8.67
CA ASN A 203 -2.67 14.97 9.83
C ASN A 203 -4.16 15.03 9.47
N GLY A 204 -4.56 15.96 8.59
CA GLY A 204 -5.93 16.05 8.09
C GLY A 204 -6.33 14.83 7.25
N PHE A 205 -5.44 14.36 6.37
CA PHE A 205 -5.62 13.10 5.64
C PHE A 205 -5.74 11.91 6.60
N PHE A 206 -4.92 11.84 7.66
CA PHE A 206 -4.98 10.76 8.65
C PHE A 206 -6.21 10.79 9.52
N ALA A 207 -6.72 11.95 9.92
CA ALA A 207 -7.99 12.02 10.63
C ALA A 207 -9.13 11.41 9.79
N VAL A 208 -9.16 11.70 8.49
CA VAL A 208 -10.15 11.12 7.56
C VAL A 208 -9.90 9.62 7.33
N ALA A 209 -8.65 9.22 7.11
CA ALA A 209 -8.29 7.83 6.86
C ALA A 209 -8.56 6.95 8.10
N ASN A 210 -8.13 7.37 9.29
CA ASN A 210 -8.43 6.67 10.55
C ASN A 210 -9.93 6.58 10.79
N ASN A 211 -10.71 7.65 10.59
CA ASN A 211 -12.18 7.56 10.71
C ASN A 211 -12.82 6.60 9.70
N THR A 212 -12.19 6.37 8.55
CA THR A 212 -12.68 5.43 7.52
C THR A 212 -12.33 3.97 7.85
N PHE A 213 -11.14 3.72 8.40
CA PHE A 213 -10.65 2.36 8.66
C PHE A 213 -10.86 1.86 10.09
N ALA A 214 -10.89 2.74 11.10
CA ALA A 214 -11.11 2.37 12.50
C ALA A 214 -12.43 1.60 12.72
N PRO A 215 -13.57 1.93 12.08
CA PRO A 215 -14.79 1.13 12.22
C PRO A 215 -14.65 -0.33 11.75
N ARG A 216 -13.73 -0.60 10.81
CA ARG A 216 -13.46 -1.97 10.35
C ARG A 216 -12.65 -2.78 11.36
N ASP A 217 -11.91 -2.13 12.24
CA ASP A 217 -11.12 -2.79 13.30
C ASP A 217 -12.02 -3.32 14.43
N THR A 218 -13.18 -2.70 14.63
CA THR A 218 -14.17 -3.16 15.62
C THR A 218 -15.07 -4.29 15.13
N LEU A 219 -15.05 -4.63 13.83
CA LEU A 219 -15.86 -5.71 13.29
C LEU A 219 -15.36 -7.06 13.82
N ILE A 220 -16.26 -7.79 14.48
CA ILE A 220 -16.10 -9.20 14.85
C ILE A 220 -16.85 -9.99 13.78
N ALA A 221 -16.12 -10.79 13.00
CA ALA A 221 -16.73 -11.67 12.02
C ALA A 221 -17.18 -12.97 12.69
N GLU A 222 -18.18 -13.66 12.11
CA GLU A 222 -18.78 -14.87 12.70
C GLU A 222 -17.78 -16.03 12.81
N ASP A 223 -16.71 -16.02 12.02
CA ASP A 223 -15.61 -16.98 12.06
C ASP A 223 -14.58 -16.71 13.17
N MET A 224 -14.65 -15.55 13.84
CA MET A 224 -13.72 -15.19 14.91
C MET A 224 -14.21 -15.70 16.27
N ASN A 225 -13.72 -16.86 16.66
CA ASN A 225 -14.00 -17.41 17.99
C ASN A 225 -13.06 -16.84 19.04
N ARG A 226 -13.65 -16.33 20.13
CA ARG A 226 -12.89 -15.88 21.31
C ARG A 226 -12.17 -17.07 21.94
N PRO A 227 -10.84 -17.01 22.16
CA PRO A 227 -10.10 -18.08 22.82
C PRO A 227 -10.60 -18.25 24.26
N GLN A 228 -10.77 -19.49 24.68
CA GLN A 228 -11.13 -19.84 26.06
C GLN A 228 -9.92 -20.23 26.90
N VAL A 229 -8.78 -20.53 26.25
CA VAL A 229 -7.53 -20.92 26.89
C VAL A 229 -6.82 -19.70 27.50
N PRO A 230 -6.30 -19.81 28.74
CA PRO A 230 -5.68 -18.69 29.43
C PRO A 230 -4.37 -18.20 28.79
N GLU A 231 -3.70 -19.01 27.98
CA GLU A 231 -2.43 -18.74 27.28
C GLU A 231 -2.56 -17.65 26.20
N ARG A 232 -3.78 -17.28 25.82
CA ARG A 232 -4.04 -16.36 24.72
C ARG A 232 -4.73 -15.10 25.20
N SER A 233 -4.31 -13.95 24.68
CA SER A 233 -4.95 -12.67 24.99
C SER A 233 -6.40 -12.64 24.51
N GLY A 234 -7.26 -11.87 25.19
CA GLY A 234 -8.70 -11.84 24.92
C GLY A 234 -9.50 -12.99 25.55
N SER A 235 -8.85 -13.99 26.16
CA SER A 235 -9.51 -14.99 27.00
C SER A 235 -10.19 -14.37 28.23
N PRO A 236 -11.09 -15.09 28.94
CA PRO A 236 -11.70 -14.58 30.17
C PRO A 236 -10.69 -14.15 31.25
N GLN A 237 -9.49 -14.73 31.23
CA GLN A 237 -8.40 -14.45 32.18
C GLN A 237 -7.46 -13.33 31.71
N SER A 238 -7.60 -12.85 30.47
CA SER A 238 -6.72 -11.85 29.89
C SER A 238 -6.99 -10.45 30.44
N LEU A 239 -5.92 -9.67 30.63
CA LEU A 239 -5.98 -8.27 31.02
C LEU A 239 -6.52 -7.36 29.91
N SER A 240 -6.36 -7.77 28.64
CA SER A 240 -6.92 -7.09 27.48
C SER A 240 -8.15 -7.86 27.00
N THR A 241 -9.32 -7.24 27.12
CA THR A 241 -10.58 -7.88 26.68
C THR A 241 -10.57 -8.13 25.17
N TRP A 242 -11.34 -9.13 24.75
CA TRP A 242 -11.51 -9.51 23.34
C TRP A 242 -11.86 -8.31 22.44
N ASP A 243 -12.64 -7.37 22.94
CA ASP A 243 -13.09 -6.19 22.18
C ASP A 243 -11.98 -5.15 21.97
N LEU A 244 -10.91 -5.18 22.77
CA LEU A 244 -9.80 -4.22 22.68
C LEU A 244 -8.68 -4.67 21.73
N LEU A 245 -8.64 -5.94 21.33
CA LEU A 245 -7.57 -6.50 20.49
C LEU A 245 -7.58 -6.00 19.03
N GLY A 246 -8.67 -5.38 18.59
CA GLY A 246 -8.88 -5.05 17.19
C GLY A 246 -9.06 -6.28 16.31
N ARG A 247 -9.35 -6.07 15.02
CA ARG A 247 -9.75 -7.15 14.12
C ARG A 247 -8.62 -8.15 13.88
N GLN A 248 -7.41 -7.64 13.63
CA GLN A 248 -6.26 -8.49 13.32
C GLN A 248 -5.71 -9.20 14.55
N GLY A 249 -5.74 -8.54 15.72
CA GLY A 249 -5.40 -9.18 16.99
C GLY A 249 -6.29 -10.38 17.28
N ARG A 250 -7.61 -10.24 17.07
CA ARG A 250 -8.57 -11.35 17.24
C ARG A 250 -8.28 -12.54 16.31
N TYR A 251 -7.96 -12.31 15.04
CA TYR A 251 -7.55 -13.40 14.13
C TYR A 251 -6.27 -14.08 14.59
N PHE A 252 -5.29 -13.31 15.07
CA PHE A 252 -4.04 -13.85 15.55
C PHE A 252 -4.23 -14.73 16.80
N VAL A 253 -4.94 -14.24 17.82
CA VAL A 253 -5.14 -14.99 19.07
C VAL A 253 -6.19 -16.11 18.94
N GLY A 254 -7.16 -15.98 18.04
CA GLY A 254 -8.20 -16.98 17.80
C GLY A 254 -7.78 -18.10 16.85
N GLY A 255 -6.76 -17.88 16.02
CA GLY A 255 -6.23 -18.86 15.06
C GLY A 255 -5.01 -19.62 15.56
N GLY A 256 -4.29 -20.26 14.64
CA GLY A 256 -3.09 -21.04 14.95
C GLY A 256 -3.35 -22.51 15.28
N PRO A 257 -2.29 -23.34 15.27
CA PRO A 257 -2.39 -24.75 15.57
C PRO A 257 -2.87 -25.01 16.99
N THR A 258 -3.71 -26.03 17.12
CA THR A 258 -4.17 -26.61 18.37
C THR A 258 -3.15 -27.60 18.92
N VAL A 259 -3.18 -27.88 20.22
CA VAL A 259 -2.37 -28.94 20.84
C VAL A 259 -2.53 -30.28 20.12
N ALA A 260 -3.75 -30.62 19.68
CA ALA A 260 -4.01 -31.85 18.95
C ALA A 260 -3.31 -31.91 17.58
N GLU A 261 -3.29 -30.80 16.83
CA GLU A 261 -2.57 -30.71 15.55
C GLU A 261 -1.05 -30.77 15.75
N LEU A 262 -0.54 -30.13 16.81
CA LEU A 262 0.87 -30.18 17.18
C LEU A 262 1.29 -31.59 17.58
N ASP A 263 0.51 -32.26 18.44
CA ASP A 263 0.75 -33.63 18.85
C ASP A 263 0.71 -34.60 17.66
N ALA A 264 -0.25 -34.42 16.75
CA ALA A 264 -0.35 -35.22 15.54
C ALA A 264 0.88 -35.06 14.62
N ALA A 265 1.46 -33.86 14.56
CA ALA A 265 2.66 -33.58 13.78
C ALA A 265 3.96 -34.06 14.44
N ASN A 266 4.06 -33.97 15.78
CA ASN A 266 5.32 -34.13 16.51
C ASN A 266 5.38 -35.37 17.43
N GLY A 267 4.31 -36.15 17.54
CA GLY A 267 4.28 -37.40 18.31
C GLY A 267 4.01 -37.24 19.80
N GLY A 268 3.35 -36.15 20.22
CA GLY A 268 2.92 -35.94 21.60
C GLY A 268 3.73 -34.89 22.38
N GLY A 269 3.20 -34.50 23.55
CA GLY A 269 3.86 -33.57 24.49
C GLY A 269 3.79 -32.09 24.08
N ALA A 270 2.87 -31.73 23.19
CA ALA A 270 2.65 -30.36 22.80
C ALA A 270 2.14 -29.51 23.98
N LYS A 271 2.56 -28.25 24.00
CA LYS A 271 2.01 -27.24 24.91
C LYS A 271 1.06 -26.33 24.13
N GLU A 272 0.09 -25.74 24.81
CA GLU A 272 -0.71 -24.67 24.20
C GLU A 272 0.21 -23.48 23.87
N PRO A 273 0.26 -23.03 22.60
CA PRO A 273 1.05 -21.86 22.22
C PRO A 273 0.55 -20.58 22.89
N ILE A 274 1.48 -19.75 23.37
CA ILE A 274 1.13 -18.46 23.96
C ILE A 274 1.06 -17.41 22.87
N ARG A 275 -0.09 -16.76 22.73
CA ARG A 275 -0.32 -15.67 21.78
C ARG A 275 -0.80 -14.43 22.51
N VAL A 276 0.11 -13.48 22.68
CA VAL A 276 -0.15 -12.21 23.38
C VAL A 276 -0.32 -11.09 22.37
N TYR A 277 -1.34 -10.27 22.56
CA TYR A 277 -1.61 -9.17 21.65
C TYR A 277 -2.22 -7.97 22.36
N ALA A 278 -1.76 -6.77 22.01
CA ALA A 278 -2.42 -5.51 22.39
C ALA A 278 -2.89 -4.74 21.16
N GLY A 279 -4.17 -4.42 21.14
CA GLY A 279 -4.75 -3.55 20.11
C GLY A 279 -4.48 -2.08 20.41
N LEU A 280 -4.76 -1.22 19.44
CA LEU A 280 -4.55 0.23 19.57
C LEU A 280 -5.32 0.83 20.75
N ARG A 281 -6.46 0.23 21.10
CA ARG A 281 -7.37 0.67 22.17
C ARG A 281 -7.02 0.10 23.55
N SER A 282 -6.04 -0.79 23.65
CA SER A 282 -5.65 -1.38 24.93
C SER A 282 -5.01 -0.37 25.88
N ALA A 283 -4.38 0.70 25.34
CA ALA A 283 -3.90 1.85 26.10
C ALA A 283 -3.70 3.06 25.16
N GLU A 284 -3.70 4.27 25.72
CA GLU A 284 -3.55 5.52 24.95
C GLU A 284 -2.14 5.73 24.40
N THR A 285 -1.11 5.33 25.15
CA THR A 285 0.29 5.54 24.81
C THR A 285 0.96 4.27 24.29
N VAL A 286 2.03 4.43 23.50
CA VAL A 286 2.86 3.30 23.06
C VAL A 286 3.42 2.53 24.26
N GLN A 287 3.93 3.24 25.28
CA GLN A 287 4.42 2.62 26.51
C GLN A 287 3.32 1.84 27.23
N GLY A 288 2.12 2.41 27.39
CA GLY A 288 1.01 1.71 28.05
C GLY A 288 0.62 0.42 27.31
N ARG A 289 0.67 0.42 25.97
CA ARG A 289 0.43 -0.81 25.19
C ARG A 289 1.54 -1.84 25.37
N ALA A 290 2.80 -1.40 25.45
CA ALA A 290 3.94 -2.28 25.76
C ALA A 290 3.82 -2.88 27.18
N ASP A 291 3.38 -2.09 28.16
CA ASP A 291 3.17 -2.54 29.53
C ASP A 291 2.05 -3.59 29.62
N VAL A 292 0.95 -3.40 28.87
CA VAL A 292 -0.13 -4.40 28.76
C VAL A 292 0.39 -5.72 28.18
N VAL A 293 1.21 -5.65 27.13
CA VAL A 293 1.83 -6.86 26.54
C VAL A 293 2.77 -7.53 27.54
N LEU A 294 3.62 -6.78 28.23
CA LEU A 294 4.53 -7.34 29.23
C LEU A 294 3.76 -8.02 30.37
N ALA A 295 2.67 -7.40 30.82
CA ALA A 295 1.81 -7.96 31.86
C ALA A 295 1.13 -9.26 31.40
N GLU A 296 0.61 -9.31 30.17
CA GLU A 296 0.06 -10.54 29.58
C GLU A 296 1.14 -11.63 29.44
N LEU A 297 2.34 -11.30 28.97
CA LEU A 297 3.44 -12.26 28.85
C LEU A 297 3.83 -12.88 30.20
N LYS A 298 3.83 -12.07 31.28
CA LYS A 298 4.06 -12.59 32.64
C LYS A 298 2.91 -13.49 33.09
N ARG A 299 1.66 -13.06 32.87
CA ARG A 299 0.46 -13.81 33.26
C ARG A 299 0.40 -15.19 32.61
N THR A 300 0.77 -15.29 31.34
CA THR A 300 0.71 -16.54 30.57
C THR A 300 1.92 -17.47 30.79
N GLY A 301 2.93 -17.06 31.57
CA GLY A 301 4.17 -17.83 31.71
C GLY A 301 5.01 -17.84 30.43
N ALA A 302 4.97 -16.77 29.63
CA ALA A 302 5.71 -16.69 28.37
C ALA A 302 7.24 -16.79 28.56
N PHE A 303 7.72 -16.34 29.73
CA PHE A 303 9.13 -16.38 30.08
C PHE A 303 9.62 -17.76 30.56
N ASP A 304 8.73 -18.75 30.64
CA ASP A 304 9.07 -20.15 30.93
C ASP A 304 9.07 -21.02 29.65
N ARG A 305 8.78 -20.41 28.49
CA ARG A 305 8.80 -21.09 27.19
C ARG A 305 10.21 -21.22 26.63
N LYS A 306 10.40 -22.11 25.65
CA LYS A 306 11.69 -22.24 24.95
C LYS A 306 12.02 -21.02 24.09
N ILE A 307 11.01 -20.46 23.43
CA ILE A 307 11.17 -19.27 22.57
C ILE A 307 10.13 -18.20 22.87
N LEU A 308 10.56 -16.95 22.81
CA LEU A 308 9.72 -15.76 22.87
C LEU A 308 9.98 -14.93 21.62
N VAL A 309 8.95 -14.67 20.82
CA VAL A 309 9.01 -13.87 19.61
C VAL A 309 8.33 -12.53 19.87
N VAL A 310 9.07 -11.44 19.74
CA VAL A 310 8.51 -10.08 19.70
C VAL A 310 8.26 -9.72 18.24
N ALA A 311 6.99 -9.78 17.85
CA ALA A 311 6.55 -9.62 16.48
C ALA A 311 6.08 -8.17 16.23
N THR A 312 6.75 -7.48 15.31
CA THR A 312 6.28 -6.20 14.79
C THR A 312 5.20 -6.45 13.74
N THR A 313 4.00 -5.95 14.00
CA THR A 313 2.86 -6.11 13.09
C THR A 313 3.03 -5.30 11.80
N THR A 314 2.19 -5.58 10.80
CA THR A 314 1.96 -4.65 9.68
C THR A 314 0.96 -3.56 10.07
N GLY A 315 0.68 -2.60 9.17
CA GLY A 315 -0.09 -1.37 9.43
C GLY A 315 -1.31 -1.59 10.32
N THR A 316 -2.28 -2.40 9.89
CA THR A 316 -3.53 -2.67 10.62
C THR A 316 -3.38 -3.53 11.87
N GLY A 317 -2.17 -3.94 12.25
CA GLY A 317 -1.94 -4.93 13.31
C GLY A 317 -1.82 -6.38 12.84
N PHE A 318 -1.69 -6.62 11.53
CA PHE A 318 -1.70 -7.99 11.02
C PHE A 318 -0.34 -8.69 11.24
N LEU A 319 -0.42 -9.91 11.78
CA LEU A 319 0.63 -10.92 11.84
C LEU A 319 0.25 -12.08 10.91
N ASP A 320 1.19 -12.48 10.05
CA ASP A 320 0.94 -13.53 9.08
C ASP A 320 1.08 -14.91 9.71
N GLN A 321 0.03 -15.73 9.60
CA GLN A 321 0.01 -17.12 10.07
C GLN A 321 1.13 -17.95 9.43
N ASN A 322 1.49 -17.67 8.17
CA ASN A 322 2.61 -18.34 7.52
C ASN A 322 3.97 -18.01 8.14
N GLY A 323 4.06 -16.93 8.93
CA GLY A 323 5.23 -16.58 9.71
C GLY A 323 5.19 -17.07 11.16
N THR A 324 4.00 -17.19 11.76
CA THR A 324 3.84 -17.55 13.18
C THR A 324 3.65 -19.04 13.40
N ASP A 325 2.79 -19.69 12.62
CA ASP A 325 2.35 -21.07 12.88
C ASP A 325 3.47 -22.11 12.69
N PRO A 326 4.36 -21.99 11.66
CA PRO A 326 5.48 -22.92 11.54
C PRO A 326 6.42 -22.94 12.74
N LEU A 327 6.56 -21.83 13.46
CA LEU A 327 7.37 -21.79 14.70
C LEU A 327 6.73 -22.62 15.80
N GLU A 328 5.41 -22.61 15.89
CA GLU A 328 4.67 -23.38 16.89
C GLU A 328 4.75 -24.88 16.59
N PHE A 329 4.69 -25.29 15.32
CA PHE A 329 4.99 -26.67 14.92
C PHE A 329 6.43 -27.07 15.24
N LEU A 330 7.41 -26.22 14.90
CA LEU A 330 8.84 -26.52 15.09
C LEU A 330 9.21 -26.71 16.57
N TRP A 331 8.57 -25.98 17.48
CA TRP A 331 8.83 -26.04 18.93
C TRP A 331 7.75 -26.78 19.72
N ASN A 332 6.86 -27.50 19.04
CA ASN A 332 5.76 -28.26 19.63
C ASN A 332 4.89 -27.43 20.61
N GLY A 333 4.61 -26.18 20.22
CA GLY A 333 3.85 -25.21 21.01
C GLY A 333 4.56 -24.66 22.24
N ASP A 334 5.84 -24.99 22.47
CA ASP A 334 6.68 -24.39 23.51
C ASP A 334 7.17 -22.98 23.11
N THR A 335 6.21 -22.13 22.75
CA THR A 335 6.42 -20.82 22.14
C THR A 335 5.58 -19.76 22.84
N ALA A 336 6.06 -18.53 22.78
CA ALA A 336 5.27 -17.33 23.03
C ALA A 336 5.51 -16.32 21.91
N ILE A 337 4.44 -15.75 21.36
CA ILE A 337 4.49 -14.73 20.31
C ILE A 337 3.69 -13.51 20.78
N ALA A 338 4.33 -12.35 20.78
CA ALA A 338 3.77 -11.08 21.23
C ALA A 338 3.66 -10.08 20.08
N GLY A 339 2.50 -9.45 19.91
CA GLY A 339 2.29 -8.39 18.91
C GLY A 339 1.59 -7.15 19.47
N VAL A 340 1.86 -5.98 18.87
CA VAL A 340 1.20 -4.71 19.22
C VAL A 340 0.75 -3.99 17.95
N GLN A 341 -0.53 -3.63 17.90
CA GLN A 341 -1.07 -2.80 16.82
C GLN A 341 -0.61 -1.34 16.98
N TYR A 342 -0.12 -0.73 15.89
CA TYR A 342 0.29 0.68 15.88
C TYR A 342 -0.53 1.58 14.94
N SER A 343 -1.33 1.02 14.01
CA SER A 343 -2.15 1.82 13.09
C SER A 343 -3.47 1.13 12.72
N TYR A 344 -4.46 1.93 12.32
CA TYR A 344 -5.68 1.46 11.66
C TYR A 344 -5.49 1.37 10.13
N LEU A 345 -4.38 1.90 9.61
CA LEU A 345 -4.18 2.12 8.19
C LEU A 345 -3.63 0.85 7.50
N PRO A 346 -4.10 0.55 6.27
CA PRO A 346 -3.48 -0.47 5.43
C PRO A 346 -1.99 -0.19 5.17
N SER A 347 -1.18 -1.25 5.04
CA SER A 347 0.28 -1.17 4.98
C SER A 347 0.85 -0.24 3.89
N TRP A 348 0.17 -0.07 2.75
CA TRP A 348 0.62 0.86 1.70
C TRP A 348 0.43 2.33 2.07
N ILE A 349 -0.57 2.65 2.90
CA ILE A 349 -0.74 3.98 3.47
C ILE A 349 0.31 4.18 4.55
N SER A 350 0.43 3.23 5.50
CA SER A 350 1.41 3.30 6.59
C SER A 350 2.86 3.39 6.09
N LEU A 351 3.21 2.80 4.94
CA LEU A 351 4.55 2.94 4.35
C LEU A 351 4.91 4.39 4.00
N LEU A 352 3.93 5.19 3.60
CA LEU A 352 4.10 6.60 3.24
C LEU A 352 4.05 7.53 4.46
N ALA A 353 3.56 7.02 5.60
CA ALA A 353 2.90 7.81 6.62
C ALA A 353 3.35 7.54 8.06
N ASP A 354 3.50 6.26 8.42
CA ASP A 354 3.61 5.77 9.79
C ASP A 354 4.98 5.13 10.05
N GLN A 355 6.00 5.46 9.25
CA GLN A 355 7.36 4.94 9.43
C GLN A 355 7.93 5.27 10.81
N ASP A 356 7.57 6.43 11.37
CA ASP A 356 8.01 6.81 12.71
C ASP A 356 7.22 6.05 13.79
N ALA A 357 5.90 5.90 13.62
CA ALA A 357 5.04 5.19 14.56
C ALA A 357 5.41 3.70 14.68
N VAL A 358 5.73 3.04 13.56
CA VAL A 358 6.21 1.64 13.60
C VAL A 358 7.57 1.54 14.29
N ARG A 359 8.51 2.47 14.04
CA ARG A 359 9.81 2.48 14.72
C ARG A 359 9.67 2.70 16.21
N GLU A 360 8.88 3.69 16.62
CA GLU A 360 8.63 3.98 18.03
C GLU A 360 7.98 2.78 18.72
N THR A 361 6.92 2.22 18.14
CA THR A 361 6.24 1.05 18.71
C THR A 361 7.16 -0.15 18.82
N SER A 362 7.90 -0.50 17.77
CA SER A 362 8.85 -1.61 17.81
C SER A 362 9.92 -1.43 18.89
N ARG A 363 10.50 -0.22 19.01
CA ARG A 363 11.52 0.07 20.03
C ARG A 363 10.96 -0.02 21.44
N VAL A 364 9.86 0.68 21.71
CA VAL A 364 9.28 0.73 23.06
C VAL A 364 8.83 -0.65 23.53
N VAL A 365 8.17 -1.42 22.65
CA VAL A 365 7.73 -2.78 22.98
C VAL A 365 8.93 -3.71 23.20
N PHE A 366 9.94 -3.65 22.31
CA PHE A 366 11.15 -4.43 22.48
C PHE A 366 11.89 -4.07 23.77
N ASP A 367 12.18 -2.79 24.01
CA ASP A 367 12.93 -2.33 25.18
C ASP A 367 12.22 -2.71 26.49
N THR A 368 10.89 -2.61 26.51
CA THR A 368 10.06 -3.00 27.67
C THR A 368 10.16 -4.51 27.97
N ILE A 369 10.10 -5.36 26.93
CA ILE A 369 10.20 -6.81 27.08
C ILE A 369 11.64 -7.24 27.39
N ASP A 370 12.63 -6.71 26.67
CA ASP A 370 14.06 -6.97 26.85
C ASP A 370 14.53 -6.56 28.25
N GLN A 371 14.07 -5.42 28.76
CA GLN A 371 14.40 -4.97 30.10
C GLN A 371 13.96 -5.97 31.17
N TYR A 372 12.79 -6.60 31.04
CA TYR A 372 12.39 -7.65 31.96
C TYR A 372 13.11 -8.97 31.68
N TRP A 373 13.19 -9.39 30.41
CA TRP A 373 13.84 -10.63 29.99
C TRP A 373 15.32 -10.70 30.41
N SER A 374 16.03 -9.57 30.38
CA SER A 374 17.44 -9.47 30.80
C SER A 374 17.66 -9.59 32.31
N THR A 375 16.62 -9.45 33.14
CA THR A 375 16.70 -9.71 34.59
C THR A 375 16.64 -11.20 34.94
N LEU A 376 16.18 -12.04 33.99
CA LEU A 376 16.05 -13.48 34.21
C LEU A 376 17.40 -14.18 34.08
N PRO A 377 17.63 -15.28 34.82
CA PRO A 377 18.86 -16.06 34.69
C PRO A 377 19.03 -16.58 33.25
N GLU A 378 20.25 -16.46 32.74
CA GLU A 378 20.55 -16.81 31.33
C GLU A 378 20.24 -18.28 31.00
N ALA A 379 20.38 -19.18 31.96
CA ALA A 379 20.12 -20.60 31.79
C ALA A 379 18.63 -20.96 31.70
N SER A 380 17.72 -20.10 32.18
CA SER A 380 16.28 -20.37 32.25
C SER A 380 15.43 -19.49 31.33
N ARG A 381 15.97 -18.37 30.82
CA ARG A 381 15.20 -17.43 30.00
C ARG A 381 14.96 -17.98 28.57
N PRO A 382 13.82 -17.63 27.92
CA PRO A 382 13.54 -18.07 26.55
C PRO A 382 14.56 -17.48 25.59
N LYS A 383 14.78 -18.14 24.45
CA LYS A 383 15.46 -17.48 23.33
C LYS A 383 14.56 -16.38 22.78
N LEU A 384 15.06 -15.15 22.74
CA LEU A 384 14.34 -13.98 22.26
C LEU A 384 14.56 -13.81 20.75
N TYR A 385 13.49 -13.80 19.97
CA TYR A 385 13.51 -13.60 18.53
C TYR A 385 12.69 -12.37 18.14
N LEU A 386 13.07 -11.76 17.02
CA LEU A 386 12.33 -10.67 16.41
C LEU A 386 11.73 -11.13 15.09
N TYR A 387 10.47 -10.77 14.87
CA TYR A 387 9.78 -11.04 13.61
C TYR A 387 9.15 -9.77 13.08
N GLY A 388 9.18 -9.58 11.77
CA GLY A 388 8.51 -8.47 11.11
C GLY A 388 8.31 -8.77 9.64
N LEU A 389 7.12 -8.48 9.13
CA LEU A 389 6.74 -8.61 7.72
C LEU A 389 6.54 -7.22 7.11
N SER A 390 7.03 -6.97 5.90
CA SER A 390 6.80 -5.72 5.18
C SER A 390 7.24 -4.50 6.01
N LEU A 391 6.34 -3.57 6.32
CA LEU A 391 6.63 -2.43 7.19
C LEU A 391 7.03 -2.87 8.63
N GLY A 392 6.61 -4.05 9.07
CA GLY A 392 7.07 -4.62 10.34
C GLY A 392 8.56 -4.97 10.34
N SER A 393 9.13 -5.35 9.19
CA SER A 393 10.58 -5.60 9.07
C SER A 393 11.38 -4.32 9.31
N PHE A 394 10.87 -3.18 8.83
CA PHE A 394 11.46 -1.87 9.09
C PHE A 394 11.43 -1.48 10.58
N GLY A 395 10.37 -1.88 11.30
CA GLY A 395 10.29 -1.72 12.75
C GLY A 395 11.36 -2.55 13.47
N VAL A 396 11.54 -3.82 13.07
CA VAL A 396 12.59 -4.70 13.60
C VAL A 396 13.99 -4.13 13.37
N GLU A 397 14.30 -3.66 12.15
CA GLU A 397 15.59 -3.04 11.83
C GLU A 397 15.90 -1.79 12.67
N SER A 398 14.87 -1.13 13.19
CA SER A 398 15.04 0.08 13.98
C SER A 398 15.48 -0.17 15.42
N ILE A 399 15.35 -1.41 15.90
CA ILE A 399 15.77 -1.85 17.22
C ILE A 399 17.30 -1.93 17.21
N ARG A 400 17.96 -1.10 18.03
CA ARG A 400 19.41 -1.14 18.16
C ARG A 400 19.79 -2.12 19.26
N PRO A 401 20.70 -3.07 19.01
CA PRO A 401 21.28 -3.86 20.09
C PRO A 401 21.93 -2.93 21.11
N ARG A 402 21.71 -3.17 22.41
CA ARG A 402 22.54 -2.53 23.45
C ARG A 402 23.98 -2.94 23.18
N SER A 403 24.88 -1.96 23.04
CA SER A 403 26.32 -2.26 22.96
C SER A 403 26.71 -3.03 24.21
N THR A 404 27.18 -4.26 24.06
CA THR A 404 27.81 -5.01 25.13
C THR A 404 29.11 -4.30 25.52
N SER A 405 29.04 -3.34 26.43
CA SER A 405 30.22 -2.79 27.08
C SER A 405 30.73 -3.79 28.13
N SER A 406 31.28 -4.92 27.69
CA SER A 406 32.21 -5.69 28.50
C SER A 406 33.60 -5.09 28.32
N THR A 407 33.81 -3.87 28.81
CA THR A 407 35.16 -3.40 29.06
C THR A 407 35.64 -4.11 30.31
N SER A 408 36.42 -5.16 30.11
CA SER A 408 37.23 -5.79 31.14
C SER A 408 38.04 -4.71 31.87
N ARG A 409 37.60 -4.30 33.06
CA ARG A 409 38.53 -3.77 34.05
C ARG A 409 39.36 -4.94 34.54
N SER A 410 40.49 -5.15 33.87
CA SER A 410 41.61 -5.85 34.47
C SER A 410 42.17 -4.94 35.58
N THR A 411 41.67 -5.12 36.79
CA THR A 411 42.43 -4.94 38.03
C THR A 411 42.99 -6.34 38.33
N ALA A 412 44.28 -6.59 38.56
CA ALA A 412 45.29 -5.94 39.40
C ALA A 412 46.64 -6.68 39.15
N PRO A 413 47.70 -6.52 39.95
CA PRO A 413 48.17 -5.40 40.77
C PRO A 413 49.40 -4.68 40.19
#